data_AF-W6QA72-F1
#
_entry.id   AF-W6QA72-F1
#
_cell.length_a   1.000
_cell.length_b   1.000
_cell.length_c   1.000
_cell.angle_alpha   90.00
_cell.angle_beta   90.00
_cell.angle_gamma   90.00
#
_symmetry.space_group_name_H-M   'P 1'
#
loop_
_entity.id
_entity.type
_entity.pdbx_description
1 polymer ?
#
loop_
_entity_poly.entity_id
_entity_poly.type
_entity_poly.pdbx_seq_one_letter_code
_entity_poly.pdbx_strand_id
1 'polypeptide(L)'
;MSQHSGAALVAPWDPYRHAFEVGIINLKDSIDRRAVLANTIPLDCEAIEALSTHIWETKIEFARVIRNFHDPLGAAMLADLFQRLIGTMPNADGVIP
;
A
#
# COMPACT_ATOMS: atom_id res chain seq x y z
N MET A 1 -27.83 28.35 31.68
CA MET A 1 -28.33 26.96 31.54
C MET A 1 -29.35 27.03 30.42
N SER A 2 -29.10 26.49 29.23
CA SER A 2 -28.94 25.06 28.98
C SER A 2 -28.01 24.77 27.81
N GLN A 3 -27.21 23.73 28.00
CA GLN A 3 -26.47 23.01 26.96
C GLN A 3 -27.46 22.41 25.96
N HIS A 4 -27.18 22.53 24.66
CA HIS A 4 -27.63 21.56 23.67
C HIS A 4 -26.39 21.03 22.94
N SER A 5 -25.94 19.87 23.43
CA SER A 5 -25.02 18.98 22.75
C SER A 5 -25.63 18.53 21.41
N GLY A 6 -24.83 18.61 20.35
CA GLY A 6 -25.07 17.93 19.08
C GLY A 6 -23.75 17.36 18.59
N ALA A 7 -23.48 16.11 18.92
CA ALA A 7 -22.29 15.40 18.49
C ALA A 7 -22.41 14.92 17.03
N ALA A 8 -21.32 15.16 16.29
CA ALA A 8 -20.75 14.43 15.15
C ALA A 8 -21.52 14.31 13.82
N LEU A 9 -20.93 14.91 12.77
CA LEU A 9 -20.94 14.39 11.39
C LEU A 9 -19.49 14.34 10.86
N VAL A 10 -18.76 13.32 11.31
CA VAL A 10 -17.93 12.42 10.51
C VAL A 10 -17.51 12.93 9.12
N ALA A 11 -16.25 13.35 8.98
CA ALA A 11 -15.52 13.23 7.71
C ALA A 11 -14.35 12.24 7.95
N PRO A 12 -14.56 10.92 7.81
CA PRO A 12 -13.56 9.93 8.20
C PRO A 12 -12.67 9.55 7.00
N TRP A 13 -12.67 10.35 5.93
CA TRP A 13 -11.95 10.03 4.71
C TRP A 13 -10.90 11.10 4.52
N ASP A 14 -9.68 10.79 4.98
CA ASP A 14 -8.51 11.48 4.49
C ASP A 14 -8.49 11.30 2.95
N PRO A 15 -8.57 12.39 2.15
CA PRO A 15 -8.54 12.29 0.69
C PRO A 15 -7.27 11.60 0.17
N TYR A 16 -6.20 11.59 0.96
CA TYR A 16 -4.97 10.87 0.64
C TYR A 16 -5.11 9.35 0.78
N ARG A 17 -6.04 8.86 1.62
CA ARG A 17 -6.29 7.41 1.78
C ARG A 17 -6.63 6.75 0.46
N HIS A 18 -7.52 7.36 -0.33
CA HIS A 18 -7.93 6.81 -1.62
C HIS A 18 -6.76 6.75 -2.62
N ALA A 19 -5.89 7.77 -2.63
CA ALA A 19 -4.70 7.75 -3.46
C ALA A 19 -3.76 6.58 -3.08
N PHE A 20 -3.61 6.29 -1.79
CA PHE A 20 -2.84 5.13 -1.33
C PHE A 20 -3.50 3.79 -1.64
N GLU A 21 -4.84 3.68 -1.59
CA GLU A 21 -5.56 2.48 -2.04
C GLU A 21 -5.27 2.17 -3.52
N VAL A 22 -5.38 3.19 -4.38
CA VAL A 22 -5.06 3.07 -5.81
C VAL A 22 -3.58 2.71 -6.00
N GLY A 23 -2.68 3.30 -5.22
CA GLY A 23 -1.27 2.95 -5.21
C GLY A 23 -1.01 1.48 -4.89
N ILE A 24 -1.69 0.93 -3.88
CA ILE A 24 -1.57 -0.49 -3.49
C ILE A 24 -2.09 -1.40 -4.62
N ILE A 25 -3.19 -1.03 -5.28
CA ILE A 25 -3.73 -1.77 -6.43
C ILE A 25 -2.70 -1.77 -7.59
N ASN A 26 -2.13 -0.61 -7.92
CA ASN A 26 -1.11 -0.52 -8.97
C ASN A 26 0.17 -1.32 -8.64
N LEU A 27 0.52 -1.41 -7.36
CA LEU A 27 1.64 -2.25 -6.91
C LEU A 27 1.32 -3.74 -7.13
N LYS A 28 0.07 -4.17 -6.91
CA LYS A 28 -0.36 -5.54 -7.22
C LYS A 28 -0.23 -5.82 -8.72
N ASP A 29 -0.67 -4.89 -9.56
CA ASP A 29 -0.54 -5.04 -11.01
C ASP A 29 0.94 -5.13 -11.44
N SER A 30 1.83 -4.39 -10.79
CA SER A 30 3.28 -4.50 -11.01
C SER A 30 3.83 -5.89 -10.64
N ILE A 31 3.38 -6.45 -9.51
CA ILE A 31 3.76 -7.81 -9.08
C ILE A 31 3.26 -8.85 -10.09
N ASP A 32 2.02 -8.73 -10.54
CA ASP A 32 1.45 -9.63 -11.54
C ASP A 32 2.17 -9.51 -12.88
N ARG A 33 2.50 -8.28 -13.29
CA ARG A 33 3.28 -8.01 -14.50
C ARG A 33 4.66 -8.66 -14.42
N ARG A 34 5.33 -8.58 -13.28
CA ARG A 34 6.61 -9.27 -13.05
C ARG A 34 6.47 -10.77 -13.21
N ALA A 35 5.42 -11.37 -12.67
CA ALA A 35 5.16 -12.81 -12.84
C ALA A 35 4.92 -13.18 -14.32
N VAL A 36 4.21 -12.35 -15.08
CA VAL A 36 4.02 -12.55 -16.52
C VAL A 36 5.35 -12.46 -17.28
N LEU A 37 6.18 -11.45 -16.99
CA LEU A 37 7.49 -11.30 -17.62
C LEU A 37 8.40 -12.50 -17.36
N ALA A 38 8.40 -13.02 -16.13
CA ALA A 38 9.18 -14.20 -15.76
C ALA A 38 8.77 -15.49 -16.51
N ASN A 39 7.57 -15.51 -17.10
CA ASN A 39 7.06 -16.64 -17.89
C ASN A 39 7.07 -16.35 -19.42
N THR A 40 7.59 -15.21 -19.84
CA THR A 40 7.66 -14.81 -21.26
C THR A 40 9.00 -15.21 -21.88
N ILE A 41 8.99 -15.69 -23.13
CA ILE A 41 10.20 -16.04 -23.90
C ILE A 41 10.27 -15.14 -25.14
N PRO A 42 11.42 -14.47 -25.41
CA PRO A 42 12.66 -14.51 -24.63
C PRO A 42 12.53 -13.84 -23.26
N LEU A 43 13.31 -14.33 -22.29
CA LEU A 43 13.33 -13.78 -20.95
C LEU A 43 14.10 -12.46 -20.94
N ASP A 44 13.44 -11.38 -20.53
CA ASP A 44 14.04 -10.06 -20.35
C ASP A 44 14.45 -9.89 -18.88
N CYS A 45 15.67 -10.33 -18.55
CA CYS A 45 16.18 -10.28 -17.18
C CYS A 45 16.31 -8.85 -16.65
N GLU A 46 16.70 -7.89 -17.50
CA GLU A 46 16.90 -6.49 -17.09
C GLU A 46 15.55 -5.86 -16.71
N ALA A 47 14.51 -6.07 -17.51
CA ALA A 47 13.17 -5.60 -17.18
C ALA A 47 12.62 -6.24 -15.89
N ILE A 48 12.90 -7.53 -15.66
CA ILE A 48 12.49 -8.22 -14.43
C ILE A 48 13.22 -7.66 -13.21
N GLU A 49 14.53 -7.43 -13.29
CA GLU A 49 15.32 -6.87 -12.19
C GLU A 49 14.87 -5.44 -11.86
N ALA A 50 14.73 -4.58 -12.87
CA ALA A 50 14.25 -3.21 -12.68
C ALA A 50 12.87 -3.18 -12.02
N LEU A 51 11.94 -4.03 -12.48
CA LEU A 51 10.61 -4.11 -11.90
C LEU A 51 10.63 -4.70 -10.48
N SER A 52 11.52 -5.66 -10.20
CA SER A 52 11.70 -6.22 -8.86
C SER A 52 12.15 -5.17 -7.85
N THR A 53 13.13 -4.35 -8.23
CA THR A 53 13.62 -3.23 -7.41
C THR A 53 12.52 -2.21 -7.16
N HIS A 54 11.82 -1.80 -8.21
CA HIS A 54 10.70 -0.86 -8.08
C HIS A 54 9.61 -1.38 -7.12
N ILE A 55 9.17 -2.63 -7.30
CA ILE A 55 8.19 -3.26 -6.39
C ILE A 55 8.68 -3.22 -4.94
N TRP A 56 9.95 -3.56 -4.72
CA TRP A 56 10.51 -3.60 -3.37
C TRP A 56 10.54 -2.23 -2.69
N GLU A 57 11.02 -1.22 -3.40
CA GLU A 57 11.08 0.16 -2.90
C GLU A 57 9.67 0.69 -2.58
N THR A 58 8.70 0.46 -3.47
CA THR A 58 7.30 0.86 -3.26
C THR A 58 6.66 0.13 -2.08
N LYS A 59 6.97 -1.16 -1.86
CA LYS A 59 6.51 -1.89 -0.65
C LYS A 59 7.01 -1.21 0.63
N ILE A 60 8.27 -0.79 0.66
CA ILE A 60 8.85 -0.10 1.83
C ILE A 60 8.19 1.27 2.03
N GLU A 61 8.00 2.02 0.96
CA GLU A 61 7.37 3.34 1.01
C GLU A 61 5.95 3.27 1.57
N PHE A 62 5.10 2.39 1.03
CA PHE A 62 3.75 2.20 1.57
C PHE A 62 3.76 1.71 3.01
N ALA A 63 4.67 0.81 3.38
CA ALA A 63 4.78 0.37 4.76
C ALA A 63 5.15 1.52 5.72
N ARG A 64 5.97 2.48 5.28
CA ARG A 64 6.28 3.70 6.03
C ARG A 64 5.09 4.63 6.13
N VAL A 65 4.38 4.86 5.02
CA VAL A 65 3.19 5.72 5.00
C VAL A 65 2.11 5.16 5.91
N ILE A 66 1.77 3.87 5.77
CA ILE A 66 0.70 3.22 6.54
C ILE A 66 0.98 3.33 8.04
N ARG A 67 2.22 3.11 8.47
CA ARG A 67 2.61 3.23 9.89
C ARG A 67 2.54 4.65 10.45
N ASN A 68 2.78 5.66 9.60
CA ASN A 68 2.75 7.06 9.99
C ASN A 68 1.45 7.76 9.57
N PHE A 69 0.44 6.99 9.14
CA PHE A 69 -0.80 7.55 8.65
C PHE A 69 -1.55 8.18 9.82
N HIS A 70 -1.94 9.45 9.66
CA HIS A 70 -2.49 10.25 10.76
C HIS A 70 -3.81 9.69 11.31
N ASP A 71 -4.64 9.10 10.46
CA ASP A 71 -5.89 8.46 10.85
C ASP A 71 -5.69 6.96 11.17
N PRO A 72 -5.90 6.52 12.43
CA PRO A 72 -5.71 5.11 12.81
C PRO A 72 -6.64 4.14 12.07
N LEU A 73 -7.87 4.56 11.74
CA LEU A 73 -8.81 3.71 11.01
C LEU A 73 -8.36 3.55 9.56
N GLY A 74 -8.02 4.65 8.88
CA GLY A 74 -7.43 4.66 7.56
C GLY A 74 -6.13 3.84 7.49
N ALA A 75 -5.27 3.95 8.50
CA ALA A 75 -4.05 3.14 8.61
C ALA A 75 -4.38 1.65 8.65
N ALA A 76 -5.34 1.23 9.48
CA ALA A 76 -5.76 -0.16 9.58
C ALA A 76 -6.37 -0.68 8.27
N MET A 77 -7.19 0.13 7.59
CA MET A 77 -7.78 -0.22 6.29
C MET A 77 -6.71 -0.39 5.20
N LEU A 78 -5.74 0.53 5.13
CA LEU A 78 -4.64 0.43 4.17
C LEU A 78 -3.73 -0.77 4.47
N ALA A 79 -3.46 -1.05 5.75
CA ALA A 79 -2.68 -2.22 6.16
C ALA A 79 -3.36 -3.54 5.77
N ASP A 80 -4.68 -3.65 6.00
CA ASP A 80 -5.48 -4.81 5.60
C ASP A 80 -5.52 -4.98 4.07
N LEU A 81 -5.73 -3.89 3.32
CA LEU A 81 -5.68 -3.92 1.86
C LEU A 81 -4.30 -4.36 1.34
N PHE A 82 -3.23 -3.79 1.88
CA PHE A 82 -1.85 -4.17 1.54
C PHE A 82 -1.62 -5.67 1.80
N GLN A 83 -2.00 -6.16 2.99
CA GLN A 83 -1.83 -7.57 3.35
C GLN A 83 -2.59 -8.50 2.39
N ARG A 84 -3.82 -8.15 1.99
CA ARG A 84 -4.64 -8.97 1.10
C ARG A 84 -4.11 -9.02 -0.33
N LEU A 85 -3.62 -7.90 -0.87
CA LEU A 85 -3.20 -7.83 -2.26
C LEU A 85 -1.71 -8.16 -2.44
N ILE A 86 -0.85 -7.67 -1.54
CA ILE A 86 0.60 -7.68 -1.69
C ILE A 86 1.27 -8.73 -0.79
N GLY A 87 0.64 -9.09 0.32
CA GLY A 87 1.19 -9.99 1.34
C GLY A 87 1.90 -9.24 2.46
N THR A 88 2.87 -9.89 3.12
CA THR A 88 3.49 -9.36 4.34
C THR A 88 4.15 -7.99 4.11
N MET A 89 3.73 -7.04 4.93
CA MET A 89 4.28 -5.70 4.97
C MET A 89 5.68 -5.72 5.59
N PRO A 90 6.72 -5.21 4.91
CA PRO A 90 8.04 -5.11 5.51
C PRO A 90 8.04 -4.15 6.71
N ASN A 91 9.00 -4.27 7.61
CA ASN A 91 9.26 -3.30 8.67
C ASN A 91 9.93 -2.03 8.10
N ALA A 92 10.23 -1.04 8.96
CA ALA A 92 10.75 0.26 8.51
C ALA A 92 12.14 0.16 7.82
N ASP A 93 12.88 -0.90 8.15
CA ASP A 93 14.20 -1.25 7.62
C ASP A 93 14.11 -2.15 6.37
N GLY A 94 12.90 -2.41 5.88
CA GLY A 94 12.69 -3.32 4.75
C GLY A 94 12.75 -4.79 5.10
N VAL A 95 12.83 -5.18 6.38
CA VAL A 95 12.85 -6.60 6.76
C VAL A 95 11.42 -7.12 6.86
N ILE A 96 11.12 -8.22 6.16
CA ILE A 96 9.85 -8.94 6.36
C ILE A 96 10.00 -9.79 7.64
N PRO A 97 9.17 -9.58 8.67
CA PRO A 97 9.19 -10.38 9.89
C PRO A 97 8.70 -11.81 9.67
#